data_AF-A0A822E7V8-F1
#
_entry.id   AF-A0A822E7V8-F1
#
_cell.length_a   1.000
_cell.length_b   1.000
_cell.length_c   1.000
_cell.angle_alpha   90.00
_cell.angle_beta   90.00
_cell.angle_gamma   90.00
#
_symmetry.space_group_name_H-M   'P 1'
#
loop_
_entity.id
_entity.type
_entity.pdbx_description
1 polymer ?
#
loop_
_entity_poly.entity_id
_entity_poly.type
_entity_poly.pdbx_seq_one_letter_code
_entity_poly.pdbx_strand_id
1 'polypeptide(L)' 'MIKVRTVLNIKLIVIHKELRTIFGKEAPLLRPVQGWLIWFRDGREEVEDEERSDRSITETVSENI' A
#
# COMPACT_ATOMS: atom_id res chain seq x y z
N MET A 1 -4.87 -5.11 -10.91
CA MET A 1 -5.03 -6.58 -10.78
C MET A 1 -5.52 -7.07 -9.41
N ILE A 2 -5.15 -6.42 -8.29
CA ILE A 2 -5.50 -6.89 -6.93
C ILE A 2 -6.95 -6.53 -6.54
N LYS A 3 -7.40 -5.30 -6.83
CA LYS A 3 -8.78 -4.82 -6.57
C LYS A 3 -9.87 -5.80 -7.06
N VAL A 4 -9.81 -6.23 -8.32
CA VAL A 4 -10.77 -7.19 -8.90
C VAL A 4 -10.78 -8.51 -8.12
N ARG A 5 -9.61 -8.99 -7.70
CA ARG A 5 -9.48 -10.24 -6.92
C ARG A 5 -10.05 -10.09 -5.51
N THR A 6 -9.94 -8.90 -4.92
CA THR A 6 -10.57 -8.58 -3.64
C THR A 6 -12.09 -8.64 -3.73
N VAL A 7 -12.69 -8.08 -4.79
CA VAL A 7 -14.14 -8.15 -5.05
C VAL A 7 -14.60 -9.58 -5.26
N LEU A 8 -13.80 -10.39 -5.96
CA LEU A 8 -14.04 -11.83 -6.14
C LEU A 8 -13.75 -12.67 -4.88
N ASN A 9 -13.44 -12.02 -3.76
CA ASN A 9 -13.14 -12.63 -2.47
C ASN A 9 -12.05 -13.72 -2.52
N ILE A 10 -11.07 -13.53 -3.42
CA ILE A 10 -9.93 -14.43 -3.57
C ILE A 10 -9.04 -14.28 -2.33
N LYS A 11 -8.58 -15.42 -1.80
CA LYS A 11 -7.74 -15.44 -0.60
C LYS A 11 -6.40 -14.75 -0.85
N LEU A 12 -5.96 -13.93 0.11
CA LEU A 12 -4.67 -13.23 0.11
C LEU A 12 -3.50 -14.10 -0.35
N ILE A 13 -3.40 -15.34 0.15
CA ILE A 13 -2.29 -16.24 -0.17
C ILE A 13 -2.24 -16.61 -1.66
N VAL A 14 -3.40 -16.72 -2.31
CA VAL A 14 -3.52 -17.02 -3.74
C VAL A 14 -3.04 -15.81 -4.54
N ILE A 15 -3.52 -14.62 -4.17
CA ILE A 15 -3.12 -13.36 -4.81
C ILE A 15 -1.60 -13.15 -4.70
N HIS A 16 -1.02 -13.32 -3.51
CA HIS A 16 0.43 -13.15 -3.32
C HIS A 16 1.24 -14.21 -4.07
N LYS A 17 0.76 -15.47 -4.13
CA LYS A 17 1.42 -16.53 -4.92
C LYS A 17 1.43 -16.18 -6.41
N GLU A 18 0.32 -15.71 -6.97
CA GLU A 18 0.25 -15.25 -8.36
C GLU A 18 1.21 -14.08 -8.64
N LEU A 19 1.25 -13.08 -7.75
CA LEU A 19 2.19 -11.96 -7.86
C LEU A 19 3.64 -12.45 -7.87
N ARG A 20 3.98 -13.42 -7.00
CA ARG A 20 5.32 -14.04 -6.97
C ARG A 20 5.61 -14.87 -8.22
N THR A 21 4.62 -15.53 -8.80
CA THR A 21 4.79 -16.27 -10.06
C THR A 21 5.06 -15.33 -11.23
N ILE A 22 4.43 -14.16 -11.28
CA ILE A 22 4.57 -13.21 -12.39
C ILE A 22 5.83 -12.35 -12.24
N PHE A 23 6.05 -11.76 -11.06
CA PHE A 23 7.09 -10.76 -10.82
C PHE A 23 8.30 -11.30 -10.05
N GLY A 24 8.30 -12.59 -9.68
CA GLY A 24 9.43 -13.22 -9.02
C GLY A 24 9.84 -12.48 -7.73
N LYS A 25 11.09 -12.03 -7.66
CA LYS A 25 11.64 -11.32 -6.49
C LYS A 25 11.10 -9.90 -6.33
N GLU A 26 10.71 -9.25 -7.42
CA GLU A 26 10.18 -7.88 -7.45
C GLU A 26 8.73 -7.80 -6.97
N ALA A 27 8.07 -8.95 -6.81
CA ALA A 27 6.72 -8.99 -6.27
C ALA A 27 6.65 -8.36 -4.86
N PRO A 28 5.59 -7.59 -4.56
CA PRO A 28 5.36 -7.03 -3.24
C PRO A 28 5.36 -8.11 -2.15
N LEU A 29 5.78 -7.72 -0.95
CA LEU A 29 5.68 -8.58 0.23
C LEU A 29 4.21 -8.82 0.61
N LEU A 30 3.96 -9.89 1.38
CA LEU A 30 2.61 -10.29 1.79
C LEU A 30 1.87 -9.20 2.58
N ARG A 31 2.57 -8.47 3.47
CA ARG A 31 1.98 -7.42 4.33
C ARG A 31 1.40 -6.25 3.52
N PRO A 32 2.13 -5.63 2.58
CA PRO A 32 1.56 -4.63 1.66
C PRO A 32 0.30 -5.12 0.94
N VAL A 33 0.34 -6.35 0.41
CA VAL A 33 -0.81 -6.93 -0.31
C VAL A 33 -2.02 -7.07 0.62
N GLN A 34 -1.82 -7.48 1.87
CA GLN A 34 -2.88 -7.52 2.88
C GLN A 34 -3.49 -6.14 3.16
N GLY A 35 -2.64 -5.11 3.30
CA GLY A 35 -3.10 -3.72 3.49
C GLY A 35 -3.99 -3.25 2.34
N TRP A 36 -3.55 -3.47 1.11
CA TRP A 36 -4.34 -3.16 -0.08
C TRP A 36 -5.67 -3.91 -0.13
N LEU A 37 -5.70 -5.18 0.28
CA LEU A 37 -6.96 -5.95 0.36
C LEU A 37 -7.96 -5.33 1.34
N ILE A 38 -7.49 -4.81 2.47
CA ILE A 38 -8.35 -4.12 3.46
C ILE A 38 -8.86 -2.82 2.84
N TRP A 39 -7.99 -2.00 2.28
CA TRP A 39 -8.39 -0.73 1.64
C TRP A 39 -9.40 -0.93 0.51
N PHE A 40 -9.19 -1.91 -0.36
CA PHE A 40 -10.15 -2.23 -1.42
C PHE A 40 -11.49 -2.75 -0.89
N ARG A 41 -11.52 -3.42 0.27
CA ARG A 41 -12.78 -3.83 0.93
C ARG A 41 -13.50 -2.64 1.55
N ASP A 42 -12.76 -1.66 2.05
CA ASP A 42 -13.28 -0.43 2.63
C ASP A 42 -13.72 0.60 1.55
N GLY A 43 -13.64 0.22 0.26
CA GLY A 43 -14.07 1.06 -0.86
C GLY A 43 -13.05 2.10 -1.31
N ARG A 44 -11.81 2.08 -0.78
CA ARG A 44 -10.72 2.91 -1.32
C ARG A 44 -10.27 2.36 -2.66
N GLU A 45 -10.25 3.22 -3.66
CA GLU A 45 -9.88 2.84 -5.03
C GLU A 45 -8.58 3.48 -5.51
N GLU A 46 -8.04 4.41 -4.73
CA GLU A 46 -6.80 5.13 -5.02
C GLU A 46 -5.62 4.16 -5.02
N VAL A 47 -4.76 4.33 -6.04
CA VAL A 47 -3.53 3.55 -6.21
C VAL A 47 -2.33 4.28 -5.60
N GLU A 48 -2.45 5.58 -5.42
CA GLU A 48 -1.43 6.45 -4.87
C GLU A 48 -1.42 6.33 -3.35
N ASP A 49 -0.22 6.39 -2.75
CA ASP A 49 -0.09 6.49 -1.29
C ASP A 49 -0.73 7.83 -0.86
N GLU A 50 -1.40 7.84 0.29
CA GLU A 50 -1.82 9.09 0.91
C GLU A 50 -0.60 9.99 1.15
N GLU A 51 -0.82 11.31 1.02
CA GLU A 51 0.20 12.30 1.33
C GLU A 51 0.75 12.02 2.72
N ARG A 52 2.01 11.59 2.78
CA ARG A 52 2.70 11.40 4.05
C ARG A 52 2.88 12.79 4.60
N SER A 53 2.27 13.06 5.77
CA SER A 53 2.55 14.28 6.50
C SER A 53 4.06 14.31 6.77
N ASP A 54 4.77 15.04 5.92
CA ASP A 54 6.10 15.50 6.22
C ASP A 54 5.92 16.34 7.47
N ARG A 55 6.29 15.75 8.61
CA ARG A 55 6.37 16.47 9.86
C ARG A 55 7.49 17.49 9.65
N SER A 56 7.13 18.65 9.12
CA SER A 56 8.06 19.71 8.80
C SER A 56 8.91 19.98 10.04
N ILE A 57 10.20 19.85 9.80
CA ILE A 57 11.30 20.02 10.73
C ILE A 57 11.06 21.33 11.48
N THR A 58 11.09 21.28 12.81
CA THR A 58 10.99 22.45 13.69
C THR A 58 11.77 23.61 13.08
N GLU A 59 11.08 24.70 12.74
CA GLU A 59 11.73 25.96 12.38
C GLU A 59 12.75 26.27 13.49
N THR A 60 14.04 26.17 13.16
CA THR A 60 15.06 26.82 13.96
C THR A 60 14.76 28.30 13.86
N VAL A 61 14.03 28.83 14.83
CA VAL A 61 13.90 30.26 15.06
C VAL A 61 15.33 30.77 15.24
N SER A 62 15.87 31.35 14.19
CA SER A 62 17.05 32.21 14.25
C SER A 62 16.61 33.48 14.98
N GLU A 63 16.48 33.40 16.31
CA GLU A 63 16.46 34.57 17.17
C GLU A 63 17.85 35.21 17.08
N ASN A 64 17.93 36.16 16.16
CA ASN A 64 19.00 37.14 16.10
C ASN A 64 18.70 38.22 17.14
N ILE A 65 19.22 38.07 18.37
CA ILE A 65 19.43 39.18 19.33
C ILE A 65 20.70 38.90 20.14
#